data_AF-A0A7V4LFJ6-F1
#
_entry.id   AF-A0A7V4LFJ6-F1
#
_cell.length_a   1.000
_cell.length_b   1.000
_cell.length_c   1.000
_cell.angle_alpha   90.00
_cell.angle_beta   90.00
_cell.angle_gamma   90.00
#
_symmetry.space_group_name_H-M   'P 1'
#
loop_
_entity.id
_entity.type
_entity.pdbx_description
1 polymer ?
#
loop_
_entity_poly.entity_id
_entity_poly.type
_entity_poly.pdbx_seq_one_letter_code
_entity_poly.pdbx_strand_id
1 'polypeptide(L)' 'MMEWLTGLMAARCDACPLCKRARRDPDSWFGRLMAFHGRFCPFWRAWDKVHGESGGRRPPPPPER' A
#
# COMPACT_ATOMS: atom_id res chain seq x y z
N MET A 1 4.86 7.82 -21.51
CA MET A 1 3.82 8.73 -20.96
C MET A 1 2.95 8.06 -19.87
N MET A 2 3.48 7.15 -19.02
CA MET A 2 2.67 6.45 -17.98
C MET A 2 3.26 6.48 -16.56
N GLU A 3 4.47 7.02 -16.37
CA GLU A 3 5.17 7.02 -15.06
C GLU A 3 4.65 8.10 -14.10
N TRP A 4 4.26 9.26 -14.61
CA TRP A 4 3.64 10.35 -13.82
C TRP A 4 2.31 9.93 -13.18
N LEU A 5 1.54 9.07 -13.85
CA LEU A 5 0.29 8.53 -13.33
C LEU A 5 0.52 7.65 -12.08
N THR A 6 1.62 6.89 -12.08
CA THR A 6 2.02 6.04 -10.95
C THR A 6 2.37 6.90 -9.72
N GLY A 7 3.09 8.01 -9.93
CA GLY A 7 3.40 8.98 -8.87
C GLY A 7 2.15 9.64 -8.28
N LEU A 8 1.19 10.06 -9.12
CA LEU A 8 -0.08 10.65 -8.64
C LEU A 8 -0.93 9.63 -7.86
N MET A 9 -0.96 8.38 -8.33
CA MET A 9 -1.64 7.29 -7.62
C MET A 9 -1.00 6.99 -6.27
N ALA A 10 0.34 7.00 -6.19
CA ALA A 10 1.06 6.86 -4.94
C ALA A 10 0.75 8.00 -3.98
N ALA A 11 0.83 9.26 -4.43
CA ALA A 11 0.50 10.43 -3.61
C ALA A 11 -0.94 10.38 -3.07
N ARG A 12 -1.89 9.90 -3.89
CA ARG A 12 -3.28 9.69 -3.45
C ARG A 12 -3.40 8.61 -2.36
N CYS A 13 -2.56 7.57 -2.43
CA CYS A 13 -2.48 6.53 -1.42
C CYS A 13 -1.89 7.05 -0.09
N ASP A 14 -0.93 7.97 -0.12
CA ASP A 14 -0.40 8.64 1.09
C ASP A 14 -1.42 9.54 1.78
N ALA A 15 -2.29 10.16 0.98
CA ALA A 15 -3.42 10.94 1.48
C ALA A 15 -4.59 10.06 1.97
N CYS A 16 -4.56 8.75 1.78
CA CYS A 16 -5.64 7.86 2.20
C CYS A 16 -5.52 7.53 3.71
N PRO A 17 -6.49 7.93 4.55
CA PRO A 17 -6.41 7.70 6.00
C PRO A 17 -6.42 6.21 6.36
N LEU A 18 -7.14 5.38 5.58
CA LEU A 18 -7.20 3.94 5.77
C LEU A 18 -5.85 3.27 5.50
N CYS A 19 -5.22 3.61 4.37
CA CYS A 19 -3.91 3.08 4.01
C CYS A 19 -2.85 3.53 5.03
N LYS A 20 -2.87 4.81 5.44
CA LYS A 20 -1.97 5.34 6.47
C LYS A 20 -2.15 4.62 7.82
N ARG A 21 -3.39 4.39 8.24
CA ARG A 21 -3.69 3.64 9.49
C ARG A 21 -3.26 2.18 9.42
N ALA A 22 -3.47 1.52 8.28
CA ALA A 22 -3.07 0.14 8.06
C ALA A 22 -1.54 -0.02 8.08
N ARG A 23 -0.80 0.93 7.50
CA ARG A 23 0.67 0.96 7.52
C ARG A 23 1.24 1.24 8.91
N ARG A 24 0.54 2.05 9.71
CA ARG A 24 0.95 2.36 11.10
C ARG A 24 0.89 1.13 12.00
N ASP A 25 0.00 0.19 11.71
CA ASP A 25 -0.31 -0.96 12.57
C ASP A 25 -0.75 -2.16 11.71
N PRO A 26 0.21 -2.77 10.98
CA PRO A 26 -0.08 -3.83 10.02
C PRO A 26 -0.57 -5.12 10.68
N ASP A 27 -0.19 -5.35 11.94
CA ASP A 27 -0.54 -6.57 12.68
C ASP A 27 -1.96 -6.55 13.27
N SER A 28 -2.58 -5.36 13.39
CA SER A 28 -3.98 -5.25 13.76
C SER A 28 -4.91 -5.94 12.77
N TRP A 29 -6.11 -6.33 13.23
CA TRP A 29 -7.13 -6.92 12.35
C TRP A 29 -7.47 -6.00 11.16
N PHE A 30 -7.50 -4.69 11.38
CA PHE A 30 -7.68 -3.69 10.33
C PHE A 30 -6.50 -3.67 9.35
N GLY A 31 -5.26 -3.72 9.85
CA GLY A 31 -4.05 -3.81 9.02
C GLY A 31 -4.07 -5.04 8.11
N ARG A 32 -4.45 -6.20 8.65
CA ARG A 32 -4.59 -7.45 7.89
C ARG A 32 -5.68 -7.40 6.82
N LEU A 33 -6.84 -6.81 7.14
CA LEU A 33 -7.93 -6.60 6.18
C LEU A 33 -7.49 -5.66 5.04
N MET A 34 -6.83 -4.56 5.40
CA MET A 34 -6.34 -3.60 4.42
C MET A 34 -5.20 -4.17 3.57
N ALA A 35 -4.37 -5.06 4.11
CA ALA A 35 -3.38 -5.80 3.34
C ALA A 35 -4.04 -6.70 2.27
N PHE A 36 -5.14 -7.38 2.63
CA PHE A 36 -5.94 -8.14 1.65
C PHE A 36 -6.55 -7.22 0.58
N HIS A 37 -7.13 -6.08 0.98
CA HIS A 37 -7.64 -5.07 0.05
C HIS A 37 -6.55 -4.53 -0.90
N GLY A 38 -5.33 -4.32 -0.38
CA GLY A 38 -4.18 -3.83 -1.13
C GLY A 38 -3.80 -4.67 -2.35
N ARG A 39 -4.15 -5.97 -2.34
CA ARG A 39 -3.95 -6.89 -3.46
C ARG A 39 -4.80 -6.55 -4.69
N PHE A 40 -5.96 -5.91 -4.48
CA PHE A 40 -6.88 -5.50 -5.53
C PHE A 40 -6.84 -3.99 -5.82
N CYS A 41 -6.25 -3.21 -4.91
CA CYS A 41 -6.19 -1.76 -5.04
C CYS A 41 -5.02 -1.32 -5.95
N PRO A 42 -5.27 -0.70 -7.11
CA PRO A 42 -4.21 -0.27 -8.03
C PRO A 42 -3.34 0.85 -7.44
N PHE A 43 -3.90 1.70 -6.57
CA PHE A 43 -3.16 2.76 -5.88
C PHE A 43 -2.16 2.22 -4.87
N TRP A 44 -2.50 1.14 -4.19
CA TRP A 44 -1.59 0.46 -3.27
C TRP A 44 -0.40 -0.10 -4.02
N ARG A 45 -0.64 -0.75 -5.17
CA ARG A 45 0.41 -1.27 -6.04
C ARG A 45 1.27 -0.17 -6.64
N ALA A 46 0.68 0.96 -7.03
CA ALA A 46 1.43 2.14 -7.50
C ALA A 46 2.31 2.72 -6.39
N TRP A 47 1.77 2.83 -5.16
CA TRP A 47 2.54 3.26 -4.01
C TRP A 47 3.71 2.33 -3.71
N ASP A 48 3.47 1.01 -3.75
CA ASP A 48 4.50 -0.02 -3.52
C ASP A 48 5.61 0.04 -4.58
N LYS A 49 5.28 0.29 -5.85
CA LYS A 49 6.28 0.52 -6.90
C LYS A 49 7.14 1.77 -6.65
N VAL A 50 6.58 2.82 -6.06
CA VAL A 50 7.28 4.08 -5.80
C VAL A 50 8.12 4.03 -4.52
N HIS A 51 7.62 3.36 -3.47
CA HIS A 51 8.22 3.38 -2.13
C HIS A 51 8.81 2.04 -1.68
N GLY A 52 8.48 0.93 -2.34
CA GLY A 52 8.86 -0.42 -1.94
C GLY A 52 10.31 -0.81 -2.25
N GLU A 53 10.96 -0.15 -3.21
CA GLU A 53 12.38 -0.39 -3.52
C GLU A 53 13.35 0.44 -2.64
N SER A 54 12.83 1.39 -1.86
CA SER A 54 13.64 2.28 -1.01
C SER A 54 13.29 2.09 0.48
N GLY A 55 13.85 1.04 1.09
CA GLY A 55 14.08 1.00 2.54
C GLY A 55 12.89 0.63 3.43
N GLY A 56 12.75 -0.66 3.72
CA GLY A 56 12.62 -1.07 5.13
C GLY A 56 11.24 -1.33 5.73
N ARG A 57 10.14 -1.40 4.96
CA ARG A 57 8.91 -2.07 5.42
C ARG A 57 8.08 -2.54 4.23
N ARG A 58 8.35 -3.76 3.78
CA ARG A 58 7.40 -4.51 2.96
C ARG A 58 6.12 -4.67 3.80
N PRO A 59 4.93 -4.18 3.38
CA PRO A 59 3.70 -4.57 4.06
C PRO A 59 3.61 -6.10 4.00
N PRO A 60 3.20 -6.78 5.10
CA PRO A 60 3.22 -8.23 5.13
C PRO A 60 2.44 -8.78 3.93
N PRO A 61 2.98 -9.79 3.23
CA PRO A 61 2.24 -10.42 2.16
C PRO A 61 0.87 -10.86 2.69
N PRO A 62 -0.20 -10.72 1.90
CA PRO A 62 -1.51 -11.21 2.32
C PRO A 62 -1.38 -12.69 2.71
N PRO A 63 -2.06 -13.17 3.78
CA PRO A 63 -1.89 -14.54 4.24
C PRO A 63 -2.16 -15.50 3.08
N GLU A 64 -1.16 -16.33 2.76
CA GLU A 64 -1.31 -17.46 1.85
C GLU A 64 -2.32 -18.43 2.50
N ARG A 65 -3.30 -18.86 1.72
CA ARG A 65 -4.23 -19.92 2.11
C ARG A 65 -3.60 -21.26 1.81
#